data_AF-A0A2N0QKW0-F1
#
_entry.id   AF-A0A2N0QKW0-F1
#
_cell.length_a   1.000
_cell.length_b   1.000
_cell.length_c   1.000
_cell.angle_alpha   90.00
_cell.angle_beta   90.00
_cell.angle_gamma   90.00
#
_symmetry.space_group_name_H-M   'P 1'
#
loop_
_entity.id
_entity.type
_entity.pdbx_description
1 polymer ?
#
loop_
_entity_poly.entity_id
_entity_poly.type
_entity_poly.pdbx_seq_one_letter_code
_entity_poly.pdbx_strand_id
1 'polypeptide(L)'
;PEGYDLFRVYIGRLGDEAIVDLSDTDIEKTVLSDLQKSIGIMESPIFTVVSRWKQAMPQYAVGHESRMEKLKQSLTDEYPQIKLVGSSYDGISIPDCISQGKKAALEMIESIFEKQFI
;
A
#
# COMPACT_ATOMS: atom_id res chain seq x y z
N PRO A 1 13.72 -1.37 -23.44
CA PRO A 1 13.66 -1.51 -24.91
C PRO A 1 14.60 -2.62 -25.36
N GLU A 2 14.53 -3.08 -26.60
CA GLU A 2 15.53 -4.04 -27.10
C GLU A 2 16.95 -3.45 -26.94
N GLY A 3 17.89 -4.24 -26.45
CA GLY A 3 19.26 -3.80 -26.15
C GLY A 3 19.45 -3.03 -24.83
N TYR A 4 18.41 -2.93 -23.99
CA TYR A 4 18.49 -2.28 -22.68
C TYR A 4 17.88 -3.13 -21.59
N ASP A 5 18.55 -3.16 -20.44
CA ASP A 5 18.02 -3.75 -19.21
C ASP A 5 17.38 -2.69 -18.31
N LEU A 6 16.27 -3.05 -17.66
CA LEU A 6 15.60 -2.21 -16.68
C LEU A 6 15.55 -2.92 -15.33
N PHE A 7 16.19 -2.31 -14.34
CA PHE A 7 16.15 -2.80 -12.97
C PHE A 7 15.11 -2.03 -12.16
N ARG A 8 14.31 -2.75 -11.38
CA ARG A 8 13.42 -2.18 -10.38
C ARG A 8 13.85 -2.68 -9.01
N VAL A 9 14.40 -1.76 -8.21
CA VAL A 9 14.89 -2.06 -6.87
C VAL A 9 13.96 -1.42 -5.85
N TYR A 10 13.63 -2.18 -4.80
CA TYR A 10 12.89 -1.68 -3.65
C TYR A 10 13.84 -1.59 -2.47
N ILE A 11 13.82 -0.46 -1.79
CA ILE A 11 14.66 -0.16 -0.63
C ILE A 11 13.82 0.44 0.49
N GLY A 12 14.30 0.28 1.72
CA GLY A 12 13.56 0.63 2.93
C GLY A 12 12.76 -0.57 3.45
N ARG A 13 12.73 -0.69 4.78
CA ARG A 13 12.00 -1.74 5.49
C ARG A 13 11.46 -1.18 6.79
N LEU A 14 10.48 -1.86 7.37
CA LEU A 14 9.93 -1.48 8.66
C LEU A 14 11.05 -1.40 9.72
N GLY A 15 11.12 -0.28 10.43
CA GLY A 15 12.16 -0.02 11.43
C GLY A 15 13.48 0.53 10.87
N ASP A 16 13.60 0.67 9.55
CA ASP A 16 14.77 1.21 8.86
C ASP A 16 14.31 1.97 7.59
N GLU A 17 13.63 3.09 7.86
CA GLU A 17 12.95 3.90 6.85
C GLU A 17 13.77 5.14 6.45
N ALA A 18 14.90 5.40 7.12
CA ALA A 18 15.72 6.59 6.93
C ALA A 18 16.23 6.76 5.50
N ILE A 19 16.38 5.64 4.76
CA ILE A 19 16.79 5.65 3.36
C ILE A 19 15.82 6.42 2.45
N VAL A 20 14.53 6.50 2.82
CA VAL A 20 13.50 7.19 2.04
C VAL A 20 13.69 8.71 2.07
N ASP A 21 14.38 9.23 3.08
CA ASP A 21 14.65 10.67 3.27
C ASP A 21 15.94 11.15 2.60
N LEU A 22 16.76 10.23 2.09
CA LEU A 22 17.99 10.59 1.39
C LEU A 22 17.72 11.27 0.05
N SER A 23 18.73 11.97 -0.48
CA SER A 23 18.69 12.53 -1.83
C SER A 23 18.61 11.41 -2.88
N ASP A 24 18.09 11.72 -4.08
CA ASP A 24 18.03 10.75 -5.19
C ASP A 24 19.42 10.17 -5.50
N THR A 25 20.45 11.02 -5.47
CA THR A 25 21.84 10.63 -5.72
C THR A 25 22.39 9.68 -4.66
N ASP A 26 22.04 9.87 -3.39
CA ASP A 26 22.52 8.98 -2.32
C ASP A 26 21.77 7.64 -2.32
N ILE A 27 20.47 7.66 -2.68
CA ILE A 27 19.69 6.45 -2.95
C ILE A 27 20.30 5.66 -4.11
N GLU A 28 20.60 6.32 -5.23
CA GLU A 28 21.20 5.70 -6.41
C GLU A 28 22.54 5.04 -6.05
N LYS A 29 23.44 5.75 -5.37
CA LYS A 29 24.73 5.21 -4.93
C LYS A 29 24.57 3.97 -4.05
N THR A 30 23.62 4.00 -3.12
CA THR A 30 23.34 2.87 -2.23
C THR A 30 22.88 1.66 -3.03
N VAL A 31 21.91 1.85 -3.93
CA VAL A 31 21.39 0.78 -4.80
C VAL A 31 22.48 0.21 -5.71
N LEU A 32 23.31 1.05 -6.34
CA LEU A 32 24.40 0.58 -7.20
C LEU A 32 25.44 -0.21 -6.40
N SER A 33 25.77 0.21 -5.18
CA SER A 33 26.66 -0.56 -4.30
C SER A 33 26.09 -1.94 -3.96
N ASP A 34 24.79 -2.04 -3.73
CA ASP A 34 24.14 -3.32 -3.43
C ASP A 34 23.99 -4.21 -4.67
N LEU A 35 23.68 -3.64 -5.84
CA LEU A 35 23.65 -4.38 -7.11
C LEU A 35 25.04 -4.91 -7.48
N GLN A 36 26.08 -4.11 -7.28
CA GLN A 36 27.47 -4.54 -7.47
C GLN A 36 27.80 -5.77 -6.60
N LYS A 37 27.47 -5.71 -5.30
CA LYS A 37 27.73 -6.83 -4.37
C LYS A 37 26.87 -8.05 -4.66
N SER A 38 25.64 -7.85 -5.12
CA SER A 38 24.65 -8.91 -5.25
C SER A 38 24.74 -9.65 -6.59
N ILE A 39 24.93 -8.90 -7.69
CA ILE A 39 24.89 -9.45 -9.06
C ILE A 39 26.05 -8.96 -9.95
N GLY A 40 27.01 -8.21 -9.40
CA GLY A 40 28.25 -7.87 -10.10
C GLY A 40 28.14 -6.75 -11.14
N ILE A 41 27.05 -5.99 -11.16
CA ILE A 41 26.91 -4.84 -12.08
C ILE A 41 27.86 -3.73 -11.65
N MET A 42 28.68 -3.26 -12.58
CA MET A 42 29.70 -2.22 -12.37
C MET A 42 29.40 -0.95 -13.16
N GLU A 43 28.49 -1.05 -14.13
CA GLU A 43 28.11 0.00 -15.06
C GLU A 43 27.20 1.03 -14.39
N SER A 44 27.33 2.29 -14.83
CA SER A 44 26.41 3.35 -14.42
C SER A 44 25.11 3.30 -15.25
N PRO A 45 23.94 3.59 -14.64
CA PRO A 45 22.68 3.61 -15.35
C PRO A 45 22.64 4.77 -16.34
N ILE A 46 21.92 4.58 -17.46
CA ILE A 46 21.69 5.64 -18.44
C ILE A 46 20.75 6.72 -17.87
N PHE A 47 19.79 6.28 -17.05
CA PHE A 47 18.92 7.16 -16.28
C PHE A 47 18.44 6.44 -15.02
N THR A 48 18.07 7.22 -14.00
CA THR A 48 17.50 6.74 -12.75
C THR A 48 16.20 7.48 -12.48
N VAL A 49 15.20 6.76 -11.96
CA VAL A 49 13.96 7.35 -11.46
C VAL A 49 13.75 6.89 -10.03
N VAL A 50 13.78 7.84 -9.09
CA VAL A 50 13.50 7.57 -7.67
C VAL A 50 12.05 7.95 -7.36
N SER A 51 11.32 7.00 -6.76
CA SER A 51 9.95 7.21 -6.29
C SER A 51 9.86 6.85 -4.81
N ARG A 52 9.29 7.75 -4.00
CA ARG A 52 9.22 7.62 -2.54
C ARG A 52 7.79 7.34 -2.10
N TRP A 53 7.62 6.32 -1.26
CA TRP A 53 6.33 5.86 -0.75
C TRP A 53 6.34 5.87 0.77
N LYS A 54 6.22 7.06 1.37
CA LYS A 54 6.13 7.22 2.83
C LYS A 54 4.77 6.77 3.34
N GLN A 55 4.75 5.95 4.38
CA GLN A 55 3.53 5.46 5.05
C GLN A 55 2.52 4.81 4.06
N ALA A 56 3.00 4.27 2.94
CA ALA A 56 2.15 3.75 1.88
C ALA A 56 1.80 2.26 2.03
N MET A 57 2.44 1.57 2.98
CA MET A 57 2.30 0.12 3.19
C MET A 57 1.67 -0.15 4.57
N PRO A 58 0.33 -0.30 4.64
CA PRO A 58 -0.35 -0.68 5.87
C PRO A 58 0.24 -1.94 6.49
N GLN A 59 0.45 -1.91 7.82
CA GLN A 59 1.00 -3.02 8.57
C GLN A 59 -0.07 -3.65 9.45
N TYR A 60 -0.46 -4.88 9.14
CA TYR A 60 -1.44 -5.64 9.92
C TYR A 60 -0.75 -6.36 11.07
N ALA A 61 -0.42 -5.61 12.12
CA ALA A 61 0.16 -6.16 13.33
C ALA A 61 -0.84 -7.07 14.08
N VAL A 62 -0.33 -7.97 14.92
CA VAL A 62 -1.14 -8.89 15.76
C VAL A 62 -2.31 -8.15 16.43
N GLY A 63 -3.50 -8.74 16.34
CA GLY A 63 -4.74 -8.15 16.81
C GLY A 63 -5.43 -7.19 15.83
N HIS A 64 -4.93 -7.06 14.59
CA HIS A 64 -5.57 -6.23 13.54
C HIS A 64 -7.03 -6.58 13.34
N GLU A 65 -7.33 -7.87 13.14
CA GLU A 65 -8.70 -8.35 12.93
C GLU A 65 -9.63 -7.93 14.08
N SER A 66 -9.23 -8.14 15.33
CA SER A 66 -10.02 -7.72 16.50
C SER A 66 -10.23 -6.20 16.57
N ARG A 67 -9.22 -5.40 16.17
CA ARG A 67 -9.39 -3.94 16.07
C ARG A 67 -10.38 -3.57 14.97
N MET A 68 -10.35 -4.26 13.83
CA MET A 68 -11.27 -4.04 12.71
C MET A 68 -12.70 -4.42 13.07
N GLU A 69 -12.92 -5.53 13.79
CA GLU A 69 -14.25 -5.92 14.29
C GLU A 69 -14.84 -4.86 15.20
N LYS A 70 -14.07 -4.39 16.20
CA LYS A 70 -14.52 -3.33 17.12
C LYS A 70 -14.84 -2.03 16.38
N LEU A 71 -13.99 -1.66 15.41
CA LEU A 71 -14.19 -0.47 14.58
C LEU A 71 -15.48 -0.57 13.77
N LYS A 72 -15.70 -1.71 13.08
CA LYS A 72 -16.90 -1.95 12.27
C LYS A 72 -18.16 -1.98 13.12
N GLN A 73 -18.10 -2.57 14.31
CA GLN A 73 -19.22 -2.59 15.24
C GLN A 73 -19.59 -1.17 15.69
N SER A 74 -18.59 -0.40 16.15
CA SER A 74 -18.81 1.00 16.60
C SER A 74 -19.38 1.87 15.47
N LEU A 75 -18.87 1.70 14.24
CA LEU A 75 -19.42 2.42 13.08
C LEU A 75 -20.83 1.99 12.72
N THR A 76 -21.17 0.71 12.86
CA THR A 76 -22.54 0.25 12.59
C THR A 76 -23.53 0.84 13.58
N ASP A 77 -23.13 0.93 14.86
CA ASP A 77 -23.97 1.43 15.93
C ASP A 77 -24.14 2.96 15.88
N GLU A 78 -23.06 3.71 15.63
CA GLU A 78 -23.07 5.18 15.68
C GLU A 78 -23.29 5.83 14.30
N TYR A 79 -22.83 5.18 13.23
CA TYR A 79 -22.77 5.76 11.88
C TYR A 79 -23.15 4.74 10.77
N PRO A 80 -24.39 4.21 10.77
CA PRO A 80 -24.79 3.08 9.92
C PRO A 80 -24.69 3.33 8.40
N GLN A 81 -24.56 4.59 7.98
CA GLN A 81 -24.41 4.98 6.57
C GLN A 81 -22.95 5.18 6.15
N ILE A 82 -21.98 5.04 7.06
CA ILE A 82 -20.56 5.15 6.77
C ILE A 82 -19.99 3.73 6.57
N LYS A 83 -19.27 3.55 5.46
CA LYS A 83 -18.54 2.32 5.14
C LYS A 83 -17.05 2.62 5.00
N LEU A 84 -16.23 1.73 5.55
CA LEU A 84 -14.78 1.80 5.42
C LEU A 84 -14.30 0.77 4.41
N VAL A 85 -13.50 1.22 3.44
CA VAL A 85 -12.93 0.39 2.38
C VAL A 85 -11.51 0.83 2.05
N GLY A 86 -10.68 -0.11 1.62
CA GLY A 86 -9.33 0.14 1.14
C GLY A 86 -8.27 -0.70 1.85
N SER A 87 -7.02 -0.43 1.51
CA SER A 87 -5.85 -1.24 1.90
C SER A 87 -5.50 -1.20 3.38
N SER A 88 -6.23 -0.42 4.20
CA SER A 88 -6.00 -0.30 5.64
C SER A 88 -6.89 -1.23 6.48
N TYR A 89 -7.86 -1.90 5.85
CA TYR A 89 -8.90 -2.67 6.55
C TYR A 89 -8.74 -4.17 6.28
N ASP A 90 -9.39 -4.70 5.25
CA ASP A 90 -9.53 -6.14 5.03
C ASP A 90 -8.75 -6.62 3.79
N GLY A 91 -7.42 -6.51 3.86
CA GLY A 91 -6.53 -6.90 2.76
C GLY A 91 -5.84 -5.72 2.09
N ILE A 92 -4.61 -5.94 1.64
CA ILE A 92 -3.73 -4.90 1.08
C ILE A 92 -3.69 -4.93 -0.44
N SER A 93 -4.09 -6.03 -1.05
CA SER A 93 -3.95 -6.23 -2.49
C SER A 93 -4.98 -5.39 -3.26
N ILE A 94 -4.68 -5.11 -4.53
CA ILE A 94 -5.61 -4.41 -5.42
C ILE A 94 -6.94 -5.18 -5.55
N PRO A 95 -6.96 -6.52 -5.77
CA PRO A 95 -8.21 -7.29 -5.79
C PRO A 95 -9.03 -7.14 -4.50
N ASP A 96 -8.38 -7.16 -3.33
CA ASP A 96 -9.08 -6.99 -2.05
C ASP A 96 -9.75 -5.61 -1.98
N CYS A 97 -9.01 -4.56 -2.34
CA CYS A 97 -9.54 -3.19 -2.34
C CYS A 97 -10.73 -3.04 -3.30
N ILE A 98 -10.65 -3.65 -4.49
CA ILE A 98 -11.75 -3.65 -5.47
C ILE A 98 -12.97 -4.39 -4.91
N SER A 99 -12.75 -5.56 -4.32
CA SER A 99 -13.82 -6.37 -3.71
C SER A 99 -14.51 -5.63 -2.57
N GLN A 100 -13.74 -5.03 -1.66
CA GLN A 100 -14.24 -4.20 -0.57
C GLN A 100 -15.09 -3.03 -1.09
N GLY A 101 -14.59 -2.29 -2.07
CA GLY A 101 -15.30 -1.15 -2.66
C GLY A 101 -16.63 -1.55 -3.30
N LYS A 102 -16.64 -2.65 -4.08
CA LYS A 102 -17.87 -3.17 -4.69
C LYS A 102 -18.90 -3.60 -3.64
N LYS A 103 -18.45 -4.35 -2.63
CA LYS A 103 -19.31 -4.82 -1.54
C LYS A 103 -19.93 -3.64 -0.79
N ALA A 104 -19.13 -2.65 -0.39
CA ALA A 104 -19.63 -1.48 0.32
C ALA A 104 -20.64 -0.68 -0.50
N ALA A 105 -20.41 -0.52 -1.81
CA ALA A 105 -21.36 0.16 -2.70
C ALA A 105 -22.71 -0.56 -2.75
N LEU A 106 -22.72 -1.90 -2.87
CA LEU A 106 -23.96 -2.69 -2.86
C LEU A 106 -24.70 -2.58 -1.53
N GLU A 107 -24.00 -2.74 -0.40
CA GLU A 107 -24.59 -2.61 0.94
C GLU A 107 -25.18 -1.21 1.18
N MET A 108 -24.54 -0.15 0.65
CA MET A 108 -25.06 1.21 0.77
C MET A 108 -26.32 1.41 -0.07
N ILE A 109 -26.34 0.90 -1.30
CA ILE A 109 -27.53 0.93 -2.17
C ILE A 109 -28.69 0.25 -1.47
N GLU A 110 -28.49 -0.99 -0.99
CA GLU A 110 -29.50 -1.74 -0.24
C GLU A 110 -30.00 -0.96 0.99
N SER A 111 -29.10 -0.45 1.83
CA SER A 111 -29.48 0.29 3.04
C SER A 111 -30.23 1.61 2.75
N ILE A 112 -29.93 2.29 1.64
CA ILE A 112 -30.61 3.55 1.27
C ILE A 112 -32.02 3.25 0.77
N PHE A 113 -32.16 2.24 -0.10
CA PHE A 113 -33.44 1.93 -0.72
C PHE A 113 -34.39 1.14 0.19
N GLU A 114 -33.90 0.26 1.07
CA GLU A 114 -34.76 -0.40 2.08
C GLU A 114 -35.42 0.61 3.03
N LYS A 115 -34.72 1.69 3.38
CA LYS A 115 -35.26 2.78 4.21
C LYS A 115 -36.24 3.70 3.48
N GLN A 116 -36.39 3.57 2.16
CA GLN A 116 -37.32 4.37 1.36
C GLN A 116 -38.72 3.74 1.27
N PHE A 117 -38.86 2.47 1.67
CA PHE A 117 -40.11 1.70 1.61
C PHE A 117 -40.65 1.32 3.01
N ILE A 118 -40.09 1.88 4.08
CA ILE A 118 -40.59 1.77 5.46
C ILE A 118 -40.98 3.17 5.96
#